data_AF-A0A7L4ZRH0-F1
#
_entry.id   AF-A0A7L4ZRH0-F1
#
_cell.length_a   1.000
_cell.length_b   1.000
_cell.length_c   1.000
_cell.angle_alpha   90.00
_cell.angle_beta   90.00
_cell.angle_gamma   90.00
#
_symmetry.space_group_name_H-M   'P 1'
#
loop_
_entity.id
_entity.type
_entity.pdbx_description
1 polymer ?
#
loop_
_entity_poly.entity_id
_entity_poly.type
_entity_poly.pdbx_seq_one_letter_code
_entity_poly.pdbx_strand_id
1 'polypeptide(L)'
;MKFKILLLALVISTVSIAQEISAPEPDFEGEIVFVTSENKHQELEMVTTSVKRGQSVGRIISGIGKVKARVIAKGKTSTTKIKKSENLYFIYNHGSNNILPTKIIQLLEFKTRKKYREYLIASSSNVSGQTDTGVLDLIKFRGKKYGKGSYLIKVSNLEPGEYAFFVGSEETQDGFFFTVTD
;
A
#
# COMPACT_ATOMS: atom_id res chain seq x y z
N MET A 1 -52.79 26.59 37.09
CA MET A 1 -52.17 26.05 35.86
C MET A 1 -50.65 26.07 36.04
N LYS A 2 -49.99 24.91 36.12
CA LYS A 2 -48.51 24.83 36.14
C LYS A 2 -48.09 23.96 34.95
N PHE A 3 -47.56 24.63 33.93
CA PHE A 3 -47.17 24.04 32.65
C PHE A 3 -45.82 23.33 32.85
N LYS A 4 -45.82 21.99 32.88
CA LYS A 4 -44.58 21.19 32.87
C LYS A 4 -44.20 20.92 31.42
N ILE A 5 -43.24 21.67 30.88
CA ILE A 5 -42.65 21.40 29.57
C ILE A 5 -41.64 20.28 29.77
N LEU A 6 -41.96 19.09 29.27
CA LEU A 6 -41.05 17.96 29.19
C LEU A 6 -40.21 18.14 27.92
N LEU A 7 -38.93 18.51 28.09
CA LEU A 7 -37.98 18.64 26.99
C LEU A 7 -37.46 17.24 26.61
N LEU A 8 -37.96 16.69 25.50
CA LEU A 8 -37.48 15.43 24.94
C LEU A 8 -36.20 15.71 24.13
N ALA A 9 -35.03 15.43 24.72
CA ALA A 9 -33.75 15.52 24.02
C ALA A 9 -33.62 14.36 23.03
N LEU A 10 -33.76 14.66 21.73
CA LEU A 10 -33.53 13.71 20.65
C LEU A 10 -32.02 13.52 20.46
N VAL A 11 -31.48 12.42 20.99
CA VAL A 11 -30.10 12.00 20.74
C VAL A 11 -30.04 11.48 19.29
N ILE A 12 -29.53 12.31 18.38
CA ILE A 12 -29.23 11.89 17.01
C ILE A 12 -27.94 11.07 17.06
N SER A 13 -28.07 9.76 17.26
CA SER A 13 -26.98 8.82 17.07
C SER A 13 -26.58 8.83 15.60
N THR A 14 -25.41 9.38 15.29
CA THR A 14 -24.81 9.32 13.95
C THR A 14 -24.54 7.86 13.62
N VAL A 15 -25.42 7.24 12.84
CA VAL A 15 -25.21 5.89 12.32
C VAL A 15 -24.12 5.99 11.26
N SER A 16 -22.90 5.56 11.59
CA SER A 16 -21.83 5.41 10.61
C SER A 16 -22.25 4.33 9.61
N ILE A 17 -22.77 4.74 8.45
CA ILE A 17 -23.06 3.82 7.35
C ILE A 17 -21.72 3.26 6.86
N ALA A 18 -21.53 1.95 7.01
CA ALA A 18 -20.38 1.26 6.42
C ALA A 18 -20.50 1.36 4.89
N GLN A 19 -19.45 1.87 4.23
CA GLN A 19 -19.42 1.96 2.77
C GLN A 19 -19.53 0.56 2.15
N GLU A 20 -20.62 0.32 1.42
CA GLU A 20 -20.79 -0.90 0.62
C GLU A 20 -20.03 -0.73 -0.69
N ILE A 21 -19.06 -1.62 -0.93
CA ILE A 21 -18.26 -1.64 -2.15
C ILE A 21 -18.96 -2.50 -3.20
N SER A 22 -19.30 -1.90 -4.34
CA SER A 22 -20.05 -2.53 -5.43
C SER A 22 -19.36 -2.40 -6.80
N ALA A 23 -18.09 -1.97 -6.84
CA ALA A 23 -17.31 -1.88 -8.08
C ALA A 23 -17.12 -3.26 -8.74
N PRO A 24 -17.10 -3.40 -10.06
CA PRO A 24 -16.86 -4.70 -10.70
C PRO A 24 -15.49 -5.30 -10.36
N GLU A 25 -15.25 -6.57 -10.70
CA GLU A 25 -13.88 -7.12 -10.67
C GLU A 25 -13.05 -6.49 -11.82
N PRO A 26 -11.74 -6.25 -11.66
CA PRO A 26 -10.86 -5.93 -12.78
C PRO A 26 -10.92 -7.01 -13.86
N ASP A 27 -10.75 -6.63 -15.12
CA ASP A 27 -10.94 -7.54 -16.25
C ASP A 27 -9.79 -8.57 -16.35
N PHE A 28 -8.57 -8.18 -16.00
CA PHE A 28 -7.38 -9.02 -16.17
C PHE A 28 -6.80 -9.53 -14.85
N GLU A 29 -6.32 -10.77 -14.86
CA GLU A 29 -5.52 -11.33 -13.77
C GLU A 29 -4.20 -10.55 -13.63
N GLY A 30 -3.82 -10.27 -12.39
CA GLY A 30 -2.66 -9.44 -12.06
C GLY A 30 -3.00 -7.98 -11.81
N GLU A 31 -4.18 -7.51 -12.20
CA GLU A 31 -4.58 -6.11 -12.00
C GLU A 31 -5.02 -5.82 -10.57
N ILE A 32 -4.55 -4.69 -10.06
CA ILE A 32 -5.04 -4.09 -8.81
C ILE A 32 -5.46 -2.64 -9.06
N VAL A 33 -6.69 -2.32 -8.66
CA VAL A 33 -7.31 -1.01 -8.85
C VAL A 33 -7.72 -0.40 -7.53
N PHE A 34 -7.68 0.93 -7.44
CA PHE A 34 -8.30 1.67 -6.35
C PHE A 34 -9.80 1.82 -6.59
N VAL A 35 -10.61 1.69 -5.54
CA VAL A 35 -12.05 1.92 -5.58
C VAL A 35 -12.34 3.33 -5.06
N THR A 36 -12.85 4.20 -5.94
CA THR A 36 -13.22 5.57 -5.58
C THR A 36 -14.48 5.59 -4.70
N SER A 37 -14.79 6.76 -4.11
CA SER A 37 -16.04 6.97 -3.38
C SER A 37 -17.30 6.71 -4.22
N GLU A 38 -17.18 6.77 -5.54
CA GLU A 38 -18.27 6.49 -6.49
C GLU A 38 -18.34 5.02 -6.93
N ASN A 39 -17.62 4.11 -6.25
CA ASN A 39 -17.51 2.69 -6.64
C ASN A 39 -16.98 2.49 -8.08
N LYS A 40 -16.10 3.38 -8.55
CA LYS A 40 -15.43 3.26 -9.85
C LYS A 40 -13.98 2.83 -9.68
N HIS A 41 -13.43 2.24 -10.73
CA HIS A 41 -12.01 1.91 -10.80
C HIS A 41 -11.18 3.15 -11.07
N GLN A 42 -10.07 3.24 -10.36
CA GLN A 42 -8.96 4.12 -10.71
C GLN A 42 -7.70 3.26 -10.76
N GLU A 43 -7.04 3.24 -11.91
CA GLU A 43 -5.82 2.47 -12.13
C GLU A 43 -4.66 3.00 -11.28
N LEU A 44 -3.82 2.08 -10.82
CA LEU A 44 -2.57 2.40 -10.14
C LEU A 44 -1.44 2.49 -11.17
N GLU A 45 -0.42 3.31 -10.90
CA GLU A 45 0.72 3.45 -11.80
C GLU A 45 1.59 2.19 -11.73
N MET A 46 1.55 1.35 -12.76
CA MET A 46 2.43 0.19 -12.86
C MET A 46 3.84 0.62 -13.26
N VAL A 47 4.83 0.30 -12.41
CA VAL A 47 6.24 0.64 -12.67
C VAL A 47 7.15 -0.54 -12.40
N THR A 48 7.92 -0.91 -13.42
CA THR A 48 9.00 -1.88 -13.30
C THR A 48 10.09 -1.38 -12.39
N THR A 49 10.38 -2.16 -11.35
CA THR A 49 11.40 -1.82 -10.36
C THR A 49 12.71 -2.55 -10.64
N SER A 50 13.78 -2.09 -9.99
CA SER A 50 15.10 -2.72 -10.06
C SER A 50 15.74 -2.77 -8.69
N VAL A 51 16.49 -3.83 -8.40
CA VAL A 51 17.25 -3.94 -7.15
C VAL A 51 18.63 -3.31 -7.33
N LYS A 52 18.96 -2.32 -6.50
CA LYS A 52 20.29 -1.71 -6.42
C LYS A 52 20.94 -1.99 -5.08
N ARG A 53 22.21 -2.42 -5.11
CA ARG A 53 23.06 -2.55 -3.92
C ARG A 53 24.00 -1.35 -3.85
N GLY A 54 23.99 -0.63 -2.73
CA GLY A 54 24.80 0.56 -2.52
C GLY A 54 25.54 0.52 -1.19
N GLN A 55 26.77 1.02 -1.17
CA GLN A 55 27.59 1.11 0.04
C GLN A 55 27.25 2.38 0.84
N SER A 56 27.30 2.32 2.17
CA SER A 56 27.19 3.51 3.02
C SER A 56 28.43 4.41 2.89
N VAL A 57 28.24 5.72 3.12
CA VAL A 57 29.33 6.73 3.07
C VAL A 57 30.49 6.37 4.01
N GLY A 58 30.20 5.85 5.20
CA GLY A 58 31.23 5.37 6.14
C GLY A 58 32.10 4.25 5.58
N ARG A 59 31.52 3.31 4.79
CA ARG A 59 32.29 2.24 4.14
C ARG A 59 33.20 2.77 3.04
N ILE A 60 32.76 3.80 2.32
CA ILE A 60 33.56 4.43 1.25
C ILE A 60 34.78 5.14 1.85
N ILE A 61 34.61 5.83 2.98
CA ILE A 61 35.68 6.63 3.58
C ILE A 61 36.61 5.77 4.47
N SER A 62 36.05 4.85 5.25
CA SER A 62 36.77 4.13 6.31
C SER A 62 36.96 2.64 6.03
N GLY A 63 36.41 2.09 4.94
CA GLY A 63 36.31 0.63 4.72
C GLY A 63 35.29 -0.08 5.62
N ILE A 64 34.82 0.61 6.66
CA ILE A 64 33.88 0.15 7.68
C ILE A 64 32.50 0.75 7.42
N GLY A 65 31.47 -0.08 7.21
CA GLY A 65 30.10 0.42 7.16
C GLY A 65 29.11 -0.59 6.59
N LYS A 66 27.86 -0.13 6.44
CA LYS A 66 26.74 -0.96 5.99
C LYS A 66 26.60 -0.98 4.47
N VAL A 67 26.24 -2.13 3.88
CA VAL A 67 25.75 -2.26 2.51
C VAL A 67 24.24 -2.36 2.54
N LYS A 68 23.56 -1.56 1.71
CA LYS A 68 22.10 -1.51 1.64
C LYS A 68 21.62 -1.99 0.27
N ALA A 69 20.72 -2.96 0.24
CA ALA A 69 20.00 -3.35 -0.95
C ALA A 69 18.65 -2.64 -0.97
N ARG A 70 18.30 -2.04 -2.11
CA ARG A 70 17.09 -1.23 -2.28
C ARG A 70 16.35 -1.62 -3.55
N VAL A 71 15.02 -1.64 -3.48
CA VAL A 71 14.15 -1.62 -4.66
C VAL A 71 14.02 -0.18 -5.11
N ILE A 72 14.21 0.08 -6.40
CA ILE A 72 14.18 1.41 -7.02
C ILE A 72 13.12 1.43 -8.11
N ALA A 73 12.19 2.37 -8.03
CA ALA A 73 11.26 2.72 -9.09
C ALA A 73 11.56 4.13 -9.61
N LYS A 74 11.51 4.33 -10.92
CA LYS A 74 11.74 5.66 -11.53
C LYS A 74 10.55 6.57 -11.25
N GLY A 75 10.81 7.88 -11.23
CA GLY A 75 9.78 8.89 -10.92
C GLY A 75 9.79 9.28 -9.45
N LYS A 76 9.39 10.53 -9.17
CA LYS A 76 9.38 11.08 -7.81
C LYS A 76 8.19 10.53 -7.01
N THR A 77 7.01 10.53 -7.60
CA THR A 77 5.75 10.08 -6.99
C THR A 77 4.82 9.55 -8.08
N SER A 78 3.84 8.74 -7.70
CA SER A 78 2.87 8.15 -8.61
C SER A 78 2.03 9.19 -9.34
N THR A 79 1.64 8.89 -10.57
CA THR A 79 0.61 9.64 -11.30
C THR A 79 -0.77 9.47 -10.66
N THR A 80 -1.01 8.33 -10.00
CA THR A 80 -2.24 8.03 -9.27
C THR A 80 -2.21 8.68 -7.89
N LYS A 81 -3.02 9.73 -7.71
CA LYS A 81 -3.20 10.43 -6.43
C LYS A 81 -4.51 10.01 -5.77
N ILE A 82 -4.43 9.68 -4.47
CA ILE A 82 -5.56 9.26 -3.65
C ILE A 82 -5.61 10.17 -2.42
N LYS A 83 -6.77 10.77 -2.13
CA LYS A 83 -6.93 11.58 -0.93
C LYS A 83 -6.92 10.70 0.31
N LYS A 84 -6.32 11.20 1.40
CA LYS A 84 -6.32 10.53 2.70
C LYS A 84 -7.75 10.25 3.14
N SER A 85 -7.95 9.04 3.67
CA SER A 85 -9.22 8.56 4.20
C SER A 85 -8.93 7.59 5.35
N GLU A 86 -9.89 7.44 6.26
CA GLU A 86 -9.82 6.42 7.32
C GLU A 86 -9.61 5.03 6.71
N ASN A 87 -10.25 4.77 5.57
CA ASN A 87 -10.21 3.48 4.89
C ASN A 87 -10.08 3.69 3.37
N LEU A 88 -9.10 3.03 2.77
CA LEU A 88 -8.90 2.93 1.33
C LEU A 88 -9.17 1.49 0.88
N TYR A 89 -9.87 1.34 -0.24
CA TYR A 89 -10.29 0.06 -0.77
C TYR A 89 -9.65 -0.19 -2.14
N PHE A 90 -9.15 -1.39 -2.34
CA PHE A 90 -8.57 -1.86 -3.59
C PHE A 90 -9.16 -3.21 -3.96
N ILE A 91 -9.26 -3.49 -5.26
CA ILE A 91 -9.65 -4.81 -5.76
C ILE A 91 -8.47 -5.36 -6.54
N TYR A 92 -8.01 -6.55 -6.15
CA TYR A 92 -6.95 -7.28 -6.86
C TYR A 92 -7.55 -8.53 -7.48
N ASN A 93 -7.45 -8.65 -8.81
CA ASN A 93 -7.83 -9.85 -9.53
C ASN A 93 -6.63 -10.81 -9.61
N HIS A 94 -6.72 -11.95 -8.91
CA HIS A 94 -5.73 -13.03 -8.99
C HIS A 94 -6.22 -14.15 -9.93
N GLY A 95 -7.44 -14.10 -10.47
CA GLY A 95 -8.06 -15.22 -11.18
C GLY A 95 -8.57 -16.34 -10.25
N SER A 96 -8.18 -16.35 -8.97
CA SER A 96 -8.77 -17.19 -7.94
C SER A 96 -8.69 -16.51 -6.57
N ASN A 97 -9.69 -16.76 -5.71
CA ASN A 97 -9.74 -16.14 -4.37
C ASN A 97 -9.56 -17.14 -3.21
N ASN A 98 -8.79 -18.21 -3.43
CA ASN A 98 -8.62 -19.31 -2.47
C ASN A 98 -7.35 -19.24 -1.63
N ILE A 99 -6.45 -18.30 -1.93
CA ILE A 99 -5.21 -18.08 -1.19
C ILE A 99 -5.41 -16.87 -0.27
N LEU A 100 -4.79 -16.89 0.91
CA LEU A 100 -4.82 -15.73 1.79
C LEU A 100 -4.17 -14.52 1.08
N PRO A 101 -4.84 -13.35 0.99
CA PRO A 101 -4.32 -12.16 0.32
C PRO A 101 -2.91 -11.76 0.77
N THR A 102 -2.62 -11.90 2.06
CA THR A 102 -1.32 -11.56 2.65
C THR A 102 -0.18 -12.47 2.22
N LYS A 103 -0.44 -13.60 1.55
CA LYS A 103 0.59 -14.49 0.99
C LYS A 103 1.01 -14.11 -0.42
N ILE A 104 0.19 -13.32 -1.11
CA ILE A 104 0.31 -13.04 -2.55
C ILE A 104 0.39 -11.54 -2.87
N ILE A 105 0.11 -10.69 -1.88
CA ILE A 105 0.16 -9.23 -1.99
C ILE A 105 1.03 -8.67 -0.87
N GLN A 106 1.94 -7.77 -1.22
CA GLN A 106 2.71 -6.95 -0.29
C GLN A 106 2.38 -5.47 -0.51
N LEU A 107 2.20 -4.71 0.57
CA LEU A 107 2.02 -3.26 0.53
C LEU A 107 3.20 -2.58 1.22
N LEU A 108 3.90 -1.71 0.50
CA LEU A 108 5.15 -1.10 0.93
C LEU A 108 5.07 0.42 0.87
N GLU A 109 5.66 1.10 1.85
CA GLU A 109 5.92 2.55 1.80
C GLU A 109 7.27 2.82 1.13
N PHE A 110 7.28 3.67 0.11
CA PHE A 110 8.47 4.10 -0.59
C PHE A 110 8.96 5.46 -0.11
N LYS A 111 10.28 5.59 0.05
CA LYS A 111 10.90 6.88 0.30
C LYS A 111 11.15 7.59 -1.02
N THR A 112 10.50 8.74 -1.17
CA THR A 112 10.68 9.63 -2.31
C THR A 112 12.09 10.25 -2.34
N ARG A 113 12.68 10.33 -3.54
CA ARG A 113 13.94 11.03 -3.86
C ARG A 113 13.70 11.95 -5.05
N LYS A 114 14.71 12.75 -5.41
CA LYS A 114 14.59 13.76 -6.49
C LYS A 114 14.14 13.18 -7.84
N LYS A 115 14.54 11.96 -8.19
CA LYS A 115 14.30 11.34 -9.51
C LYS A 115 13.71 9.92 -9.46
N TYR A 116 13.60 9.35 -8.26
CA TYR A 116 13.20 7.97 -8.05
C TYR A 116 12.57 7.82 -6.67
N ARG A 117 11.95 6.68 -6.42
CA ARG A 117 11.44 6.27 -5.12
C ARG A 117 12.10 4.95 -4.74
N GLU A 118 12.43 4.78 -3.47
CA GLU A 118 13.19 3.63 -2.98
C GLU A 118 12.58 2.96 -1.75
N TYR A 119 12.71 1.64 -1.70
CA TYR A 119 12.40 0.82 -0.54
C TYR A 119 13.63 0.02 -0.11
N LEU A 120 13.94 -0.03 1.19
CA LEU A 120 15.11 -0.73 1.72
C LEU A 120 14.73 -2.18 2.01
N ILE A 121 15.34 -3.15 1.32
CA ILE A 121 15.01 -4.58 1.49
C ILE A 121 16.03 -5.33 2.36
N ALA A 122 17.28 -4.85 2.43
CA ALA A 122 18.28 -5.44 3.31
C ALA A 122 19.38 -4.45 3.68
N SER A 123 19.99 -4.67 4.83
CA SER A 123 21.20 -3.97 5.27
C SER A 123 22.18 -4.96 5.90
N SER A 124 23.43 -4.97 5.46
CA SER A 124 24.49 -5.81 6.02
C SER A 124 25.61 -4.95 6.60
N SER A 125 26.09 -5.26 7.81
CA SER A 125 27.13 -4.50 8.52
C SER A 125 28.42 -5.30 8.60
N ASN A 126 29.51 -4.77 8.04
CA ASN A 126 30.81 -5.45 8.09
C ASN A 126 31.47 -5.43 9.49
N VAL A 127 30.99 -4.60 10.41
CA VAL A 127 31.54 -4.49 11.78
C VAL A 127 31.01 -5.58 12.69
N SER A 128 29.70 -5.83 12.64
CA SER A 128 29.05 -6.83 13.49
C SER A 128 28.86 -8.17 12.78
N GLY A 129 29.12 -8.26 11.47
CA GLY A 129 28.79 -9.42 10.64
C GLY A 129 27.28 -9.66 10.48
N GLN A 130 26.43 -8.83 11.10
CA GLN A 130 24.98 -8.98 11.07
C GLN A 130 24.41 -8.51 9.74
N THR A 131 23.47 -9.30 9.22
CA THR A 131 22.65 -8.93 8.07
C THR A 131 21.20 -8.83 8.52
N ASP A 132 20.65 -7.64 8.41
CA ASP A 132 19.25 -7.34 8.64
C ASP A 132 18.49 -7.60 7.33
N THR A 133 18.08 -8.85 7.13
CA THR A 133 17.11 -9.25 6.08
C THR A 133 15.72 -9.16 6.65
N GLY A 134 15.20 -7.94 6.81
CA GLY A 134 13.96 -7.76 7.57
C GLY A 134 13.48 -6.33 7.73
N VAL A 135 14.00 -5.36 6.95
CA VAL A 135 13.36 -4.03 6.86
C VAL A 135 12.12 -4.12 5.95
N LEU A 136 11.35 -5.19 6.13
CA LEU A 136 10.05 -5.42 5.53
C LEU A 136 9.01 -4.87 6.50
N ASP A 137 8.99 -3.56 6.74
CA ASP A 137 7.86 -2.90 7.39
C ASP A 137 6.68 -2.95 6.41
N LEU A 138 6.11 -4.15 6.25
CA LEU A 138 4.95 -4.39 5.41
C LEU A 138 3.78 -3.70 6.07
N ILE A 139 3.12 -2.83 5.31
CA ILE A 139 1.90 -2.20 5.79
C ILE A 139 0.82 -3.27 5.85
N LYS A 140 0.24 -3.44 7.03
CA LYS A 140 -0.83 -4.40 7.25
C LYS A 140 -2.10 -3.92 6.57
N PHE A 141 -2.79 -4.85 5.93
CA PHE A 141 -4.11 -4.64 5.36
C PHE A 141 -5.03 -5.81 5.71
N ARG A 142 -6.33 -5.62 5.53
CA ARG A 142 -7.32 -6.69 5.63
C ARG A 142 -7.78 -7.06 4.22
N GLY A 143 -7.74 -8.33 3.87
CA GLY A 143 -8.27 -8.83 2.61
C GLY A 143 -9.44 -9.78 2.84
N LYS A 144 -10.44 -9.74 1.97
CA LYS A 144 -11.51 -10.75 1.89
C LYS A 144 -11.75 -11.16 0.44
N LYS A 145 -12.40 -12.30 0.23
CA LYS A 145 -12.88 -12.71 -1.10
C LYS A 145 -13.79 -11.64 -1.70
N TYR A 146 -13.66 -11.42 -3.00
CA TYR A 146 -14.49 -10.51 -3.77
C TYR A 146 -14.81 -11.12 -5.12
N GLY A 147 -16.09 -11.19 -5.47
CA GLY A 147 -16.53 -11.87 -6.68
C GLY A 147 -15.99 -13.31 -6.81
N LYS A 148 -15.58 -13.69 -8.02
CA LYS A 148 -15.14 -15.05 -8.34
C LYS A 148 -13.62 -15.23 -8.26
N GLY A 149 -12.85 -14.23 -8.70
CA GLY A 149 -11.40 -14.32 -8.86
C GLY A 149 -10.61 -13.31 -8.03
N SER A 150 -11.30 -12.38 -7.36
CA SER A 150 -10.66 -11.22 -6.78
C SER A 150 -10.67 -11.19 -5.25
N TYR A 151 -9.89 -10.25 -4.72
CA TYR A 151 -9.87 -9.91 -3.31
C TYR A 151 -10.19 -8.43 -3.12
N LEU A 152 -11.04 -8.12 -2.13
CA LEU A 152 -11.23 -6.76 -1.65
C LEU A 152 -10.22 -6.50 -0.53
N ILE A 153 -9.34 -5.55 -0.76
CA ILE A 153 -8.27 -5.13 0.15
C ILE A 153 -8.69 -3.83 0.81
N LYS A 154 -8.71 -3.82 2.14
CA LYS A 154 -8.95 -2.65 2.98
C LYS A 154 -7.65 -2.26 3.67
N VAL A 155 -7.19 -1.04 3.41
CA VAL A 155 -6.06 -0.43 4.11
C VAL A 155 -6.59 0.72 4.96
N SER A 156 -6.23 0.75 6.23
CA SER A 156 -6.76 1.74 7.17
C SER A 156 -5.67 2.73 7.58
N ASN A 157 -6.05 4.00 7.72
CA ASN A 157 -5.23 5.08 8.26
C ASN A 157 -3.85 5.21 7.60
N LEU A 158 -3.81 5.18 6.27
CA LEU A 158 -2.58 5.54 5.55
C LEU A 158 -2.33 7.04 5.71
N GLU A 159 -1.10 7.37 6.10
CA GLU A 159 -0.61 8.74 6.12
C GLU A 159 -0.27 9.23 4.71
N PRO A 160 -0.14 10.55 4.49
CA PRO A 160 0.36 11.07 3.22
C PRO A 160 1.74 10.51 2.90
N GLY A 161 1.91 9.94 1.71
CA GLY A 161 3.08 9.15 1.37
C GLY A 161 3.01 8.49 0.00
N GLU A 162 4.09 7.80 -0.36
CA GLU A 162 4.21 7.04 -1.60
C GLU A 162 4.17 5.55 -1.30
N TYR A 163 3.29 4.81 -1.96
CA TYR A 163 3.01 3.40 -1.66
C TYR A 163 2.99 2.56 -2.92
N ALA A 164 3.23 1.26 -2.77
CA ALA A 164 3.08 0.31 -3.85
C ALA A 164 2.59 -1.06 -3.38
N PHE A 165 1.73 -1.66 -4.19
CA PHE A 165 1.44 -3.08 -4.11
C PHE A 165 2.40 -3.87 -5.00
N PHE A 166 2.92 -4.98 -4.48
CA PHE A 166 3.60 -6.02 -5.25
C PHE A 166 2.75 -7.29 -5.18
N VAL A 167 2.47 -7.88 -6.35
CA VAL A 167 1.58 -9.03 -6.50
C VAL A 167 2.28 -10.11 -7.35
N GLY A 168 2.04 -11.39 -7.05
CA GLY A 168 2.57 -12.53 -7.83
C GLY A 168 3.98 -13.01 -7.45
N SER A 169 4.50 -14.00 -8.20
CA SER A 169 5.82 -14.63 -8.00
C SER A 169 6.82 -14.30 -9.13
N GLU A 170 7.69 -13.33 -8.85
CA GLU A 170 9.03 -13.03 -9.39
C GLU A 170 9.48 -13.52 -10.79
N GLU A 171 8.97 -12.89 -11.86
CA GLU A 171 9.74 -12.74 -13.12
C GLU A 171 10.01 -11.27 -13.46
N THR A 172 9.06 -10.37 -13.17
CA THR A 172 9.24 -8.92 -13.15
C THR A 172 8.77 -8.36 -11.81
N GLN A 173 9.59 -7.55 -11.15
CA GLN A 173 9.20 -6.90 -9.90
C GLN A 173 8.46 -5.59 -10.24
N ASP A 174 7.31 -5.72 -10.90
CA ASP A 174 6.43 -4.59 -11.20
C ASP A 174 5.66 -4.21 -9.92
N GLY A 175 5.69 -2.92 -9.59
CA GLY A 175 4.93 -2.37 -8.47
C GLY A 175 3.76 -1.54 -8.98
N PHE A 176 2.61 -1.65 -8.32
CA PHE A 176 1.43 -0.84 -8.57
C PHE A 176 1.40 0.34 -7.59
N PHE A 177 1.85 1.50 -8.06
CA PHE A 177 2.13 2.66 -7.22
C PHE A 177 0.96 3.63 -7.10
N PHE A 178 0.82 4.21 -5.91
CA PHE A 178 -0.09 5.32 -5.63
C PHE A 178 0.50 6.28 -4.61
N THR A 179 0.10 7.54 -4.66
CA THR A 179 0.44 8.54 -3.65
C THR A 179 -0.80 8.89 -2.84
N VAL A 180 -0.71 8.78 -1.52
CA VAL A 180 -1.71 9.34 -0.62
C VAL A 180 -1.39 10.81 -0.40
N THR A 181 -2.36 11.69 -0.64
CA THR A 181 -2.27 13.14 -0.39
C THR A 181 -3.14 13.53 0.79
N ASP A 182 -2.90 14.70 1.36
CA ASP A 182 -3.84 15.33 2.30
C ASP A 182 -5.23 15.58 1.69
#